data_AF-D2U3R9-F1
#
_entry.id   AF-D2U3R9-F1
#
_cell.length_a   1.000
_cell.length_b   1.000
_cell.length_c   1.000
_cell.angle_alpha   90.00
_cell.angle_beta   90.00
_cell.angle_gamma   90.00
#
_symmetry.space_group_name_H-M   'P 1'
#
loop_
_entity.id
_entity.type
_entity.pdbx_description
1 polymer ?
#
loop_
_entity_poly.entity_id
_entity_poly.type
_entity_poly.pdbx_seq_one_letter_code
_entity_poly.pdbx_strand_id
1 'polypeptide(L)'
;MTNVPISEFVDWYSRKTGKGVIVPNDFNEKITVYNSDISPENLPAFFVSVMASRGYEVSPGNPVIITKSHQGNYGISALDKALENPLPEGSSLNYLPDYPEPKRDIFLRKKRKPILFIMFW
;
A
#
# COMPACT_ATOMS: atom_id res chain seq x y z
N MET A 1 13.80 11.65 -4.28
CA MET A 1 13.74 12.27 -2.95
C MET A 1 14.26 11.27 -1.92
N THR A 2 15.30 11.59 -1.17
CA THR A 2 15.96 10.61 -0.29
C THR A 2 15.97 11.13 1.14
N ASN A 3 15.42 10.34 2.07
CA ASN A 3 15.36 10.66 3.50
C ASN A 3 14.70 12.02 3.81
N VAL A 4 13.63 12.34 3.09
CA VAL A 4 12.88 13.60 3.25
C VAL A 4 11.67 13.40 4.18
N PRO A 5 11.21 14.43 4.89
CA PRO A 5 9.93 14.39 5.59
C PRO A 5 8.78 14.04 4.63
N ILE A 6 7.82 13.25 5.10
CA ILE A 6 6.63 12.89 4.31
C ILE A 6 5.78 14.12 3.95
N SER A 7 5.80 15.16 4.79
CA SER A 7 5.19 16.46 4.50
C SER A 7 5.76 17.11 3.23
N GLU A 8 7.08 17.03 3.03
CA GLU A 8 7.74 17.59 1.84
C GLU A 8 7.29 16.89 0.55
N PHE A 9 7.06 15.58 0.63
CA PHE A 9 6.50 14.81 -0.48
C PHE A 9 5.04 15.20 -0.79
N VAL A 10 4.22 15.42 0.24
CA VAL A 10 2.85 15.91 0.07
C VAL A 10 2.82 17.31 -0.52
N ASP A 11 3.70 18.20 -0.05
CA ASP A 11 3.83 19.56 -0.59
C ASP A 11 4.26 19.53 -2.06
N TRP A 12 5.16 18.63 -2.44
CA TRP A 12 5.53 18.42 -3.83
C TRP A 12 4.34 17.98 -4.68
N TYR A 13 3.52 17.04 -4.18
CA TYR A 13 2.31 16.59 -4.88
C TYR A 13 1.28 17.72 -5.03
N SER A 14 1.06 18.50 -3.97
CA SER A 14 0.17 19.68 -3.97
C SER A 14 0.61 20.69 -5.03
N ARG A 15 1.90 21.06 -5.07
CA ARG A 15 2.45 21.98 -6.09
C ARG A 15 2.32 21.44 -7.51
N LYS A 16 2.49 20.13 -7.71
CA LYS A 16 2.44 19.50 -9.03
C LYS A 16 1.01 19.37 -9.57
N THR A 17 0.02 19.23 -8.69
CA THR A 17 -1.40 19.02 -9.06
C THR A 17 -2.26 20.28 -8.91
N GLY A 18 -1.80 21.28 -8.16
CA GLY A 18 -2.58 22.48 -7.80
C GLY A 18 -3.69 22.21 -6.78
N LYS A 19 -3.74 21.03 -6.16
CA LYS A 19 -4.76 20.65 -5.19
C LYS A 19 -4.27 20.88 -3.77
N GLY A 20 -5.11 21.48 -2.93
CA GLY A 20 -4.87 21.54 -1.49
C GLY A 20 -4.86 20.13 -0.88
N VAL A 21 -4.05 19.90 0.15
CA VAL A 21 -3.95 18.62 0.84
C VAL A 21 -4.08 18.83 2.34
N ILE A 22 -4.95 18.06 2.99
CA ILE A 22 -5.12 18.02 4.45
C ILE A 22 -4.38 16.80 4.98
N VAL A 23 -3.51 17.01 5.97
CA VAL A 23 -2.66 15.97 6.58
C VAL A 23 -3.03 15.74 8.05
N PRO A 24 -2.80 14.53 8.61
CA PRO A 24 -3.03 14.25 10.03
C PRO A 24 -2.00 14.97 10.93
N ASN A 25 -2.29 15.08 12.23
CA ASN A 25 -1.44 15.84 13.16
C ASN A 25 -0.05 15.19 13.38
N ASP A 26 0.04 13.87 13.33
CA ASP A 26 1.29 13.13 13.58
C ASP A 26 2.04 12.79 12.27
N PHE A 27 2.10 13.72 11.32
CA PHE A 27 2.61 13.49 9.97
C PHE A 27 4.11 13.85 9.81
N ASN A 28 4.97 13.22 10.62
CA ASN A 28 6.38 13.59 10.79
C ASN A 28 7.40 12.50 10.38
N GLU A 29 6.94 11.45 9.71
CA GLU A 29 7.79 10.36 9.22
C GLU A 29 8.73 10.81 8.10
N LYS A 30 9.81 10.02 7.89
CA LYS A 30 10.71 10.21 6.74
C LYS A 30 10.48 9.14 5.70
N ILE A 31 10.53 9.55 4.44
CA ILE A 31 10.38 8.67 3.29
C ILE A 31 11.55 8.82 2.33
N THR A 32 11.80 7.75 1.59
CA THR A 32 12.68 7.73 0.43
C THR A 32 11.85 7.26 -0.74
N VAL A 33 11.78 8.10 -1.77
CA VAL A 33 10.98 7.89 -2.97
C VAL A 33 11.89 8.12 -4.17
N TYR A 34 12.12 7.06 -4.94
CA TYR A 34 12.85 7.12 -6.20
C TYR A 34 11.88 6.95 -7.35
N ASN A 35 11.79 7.97 -8.21
CA ASN A 35 11.13 7.85 -9.50
C ASN A 35 11.80 8.80 -10.50
N SER A 36 12.05 8.32 -11.72
CA SER A 36 12.83 9.02 -12.75
C SER A 36 11.96 9.86 -13.68
N ASP A 37 10.71 9.46 -13.94
CA ASP A 37 9.77 10.24 -14.74
C ASP A 37 8.33 9.73 -14.55
N ILE A 38 7.44 10.58 -14.03
CA ILE A 38 6.02 10.23 -13.81
C ILE A 38 5.19 11.16 -14.66
N SER A 39 4.39 10.59 -15.56
CA SER A 39 3.45 11.37 -16.34
C SER A 39 2.30 11.90 -15.47
N PRO A 40 1.74 13.09 -15.77
CA PRO A 40 0.73 13.73 -14.93
C PRO A 40 -0.50 12.85 -14.64
N GLU A 41 -0.89 11.98 -15.57
CA GLU A 41 -2.00 11.04 -15.43
C GLU A 41 -1.73 9.92 -14.40
N ASN A 42 -0.46 9.53 -14.23
CA ASN A 42 -0.05 8.47 -13.30
C ASN A 42 0.32 9.00 -11.91
N LEU A 43 0.51 10.31 -11.79
CA LEU A 43 0.90 10.97 -10.55
C LEU A 43 -0.07 10.70 -9.37
N PRO A 44 -1.41 10.74 -9.54
CA PRO A 44 -2.34 10.43 -8.46
C PRO A 44 -2.22 8.99 -7.96
N ALA A 45 -2.14 8.02 -8.88
CA ALA A 45 -2.00 6.61 -8.52
C ALA A 45 -0.70 6.35 -7.75
N PHE A 46 0.40 6.92 -8.25
CA PHE A 46 1.69 6.85 -7.57
C PHE A 46 1.66 7.44 -6.16
N PHE A 47 1.03 8.61 -6.00
CA PHE A 47 0.88 9.25 -4.70
C PHE A 47 0.13 8.34 -3.72
N VAL A 48 -1.02 7.78 -4.14
CA VAL A 48 -1.80 6.84 -3.32
C VAL A 48 -0.97 5.62 -2.92
N SER A 49 -0.18 5.04 -3.84
CA SER A 49 0.69 3.89 -3.52
C SER A 49 1.75 4.22 -2.47
N VAL A 50 2.41 5.38 -2.56
CA VAL A 50 3.39 5.80 -1.56
C VAL A 50 2.73 5.99 -0.20
N MET A 51 1.57 6.64 -0.14
CA MET A 51 0.82 6.86 1.10
C MET A 51 0.34 5.55 1.73
N ALA A 52 -0.21 4.64 0.92
CA ALA A 52 -0.66 3.31 1.36
C ALA A 52 0.49 2.48 1.93
N SER A 53 1.68 2.53 1.34
CA SER A 53 2.88 1.83 1.83
C SER A 53 3.31 2.27 3.25
N ARG A 54 2.88 3.47 3.65
CA ARG A 54 3.16 4.07 4.96
C ARG A 54 1.98 3.97 5.92
N GLY A 55 0.91 3.26 5.53
CA GLY A 55 -0.28 3.07 6.36
C GLY A 55 -1.21 4.29 6.36
N TYR A 56 -1.17 5.12 5.32
CA TYR A 56 -2.12 6.22 5.15
C TYR A 56 -3.13 5.90 4.06
N GLU A 57 -4.35 6.41 4.24
CA GLU A 57 -5.41 6.38 3.26
C GLU A 57 -5.59 7.77 2.65
N VAL A 58 -5.84 7.82 1.34
CA VAL A 58 -5.99 9.07 0.59
C VAL A 58 -7.41 9.13 0.03
N SER A 59 -8.19 10.10 0.51
CA SER A 59 -9.52 10.38 -0.01
C SER A 59 -9.43 11.42 -1.14
N PRO A 60 -9.87 11.08 -2.37
CA PRO A 60 -9.84 12.00 -3.49
C PRO A 60 -10.85 13.15 -3.26
N GLY A 61 -10.42 14.38 -3.55
CA GLY A 61 -11.23 15.57 -3.37
C GLY A 61 -10.47 16.86 -3.71
N ASN A 62 -11.09 18.00 -3.43
CA ASN A 62 -10.41 19.29 -3.37
C ASN A 62 -10.89 20.05 -2.11
N PRO A 63 -10.15 19.98 -0.99
CA PRO A 63 -8.80 19.41 -0.86
C PRO A 63 -8.78 17.87 -0.85
N VAL A 64 -7.61 17.29 -1.15
CA VAL A 64 -7.30 15.87 -0.92
C VAL A 64 -7.12 15.65 0.58
N ILE A 65 -7.70 14.60 1.14
CA ILE A 65 -7.63 14.33 2.58
C ILE A 65 -6.80 13.07 2.83
N ILE A 66 -5.81 13.17 3.72
CA ILE A 66 -4.98 12.05 4.17
C ILE A 66 -5.37 11.68 5.60
N THR A 67 -5.66 10.40 5.83
CA THR A 67 -5.97 9.86 7.15
C THR A 67 -5.03 8.71 7.48
N LYS A 68 -4.79 8.47 8.79
CA LYS A 68 -4.14 7.24 9.22
C LYS A 68 -5.07 6.08 8.93
N SER A 69 -4.57 5.05 8.27
CA SER A 69 -5.32 3.83 8.10
C SER A 69 -5.47 3.13 9.45
N HIS A 70 -6.70 2.81 9.81
CA HIS A 70 -7.00 2.02 11.01
C HIS A 70 -6.67 0.52 10.83
N GLN A 71 -6.23 0.12 9.63
CA GLN A 71 -5.92 -1.25 9.27
C GLN A 71 -4.42 -1.37 8.98
N GLY A 72 -3.66 -1.74 10.01
CA GLY A 72 -2.35 -2.35 9.80
C GLY A 72 -2.53 -3.68 9.08
N ASN A 73 -2.55 -3.67 7.74
CA ASN A 73 -2.31 -4.77 6.79
C ASN A 73 -3.03 -4.54 5.43
N TYR A 74 -2.57 -3.58 4.62
CA TYR A 74 -2.94 -3.50 3.19
C TYR A 74 -2.28 -4.59 2.32
N GLY A 75 -2.02 -5.77 2.88
CA GLY A 75 -1.52 -6.93 2.14
C GLY A 75 -2.46 -8.14 2.16
N ILE A 76 -3.40 -8.20 3.11
CA ILE A 76 -4.21 -9.43 3.33
C ILE A 76 -5.69 -9.09 3.59
N SER A 77 -6.01 -8.02 4.33
CA SER A 77 -7.40 -7.75 4.74
C SER A 77 -8.32 -7.33 3.59
N ALA A 78 -7.80 -6.60 2.59
CA ALA A 78 -8.59 -6.20 1.43
C ALA A 78 -8.90 -7.40 0.50
N LEU A 79 -7.97 -8.37 0.41
CA LEU A 79 -8.17 -9.59 -0.37
C LEU A 79 -9.18 -10.52 0.32
N ASP A 80 -9.05 -10.71 1.63
CA ASP A 80 -9.95 -11.56 2.42
C ASP A 80 -11.36 -10.95 2.52
N LYS A 81 -11.50 -9.62 2.63
CA LYS A 81 -12.81 -8.95 2.65
C LYS A 81 -13.49 -8.87 1.29
N ALA A 82 -12.73 -8.80 0.20
CA ALA A 82 -13.25 -8.86 -1.17
C ALA A 82 -13.69 -10.28 -1.57
N LEU A 83 -13.20 -11.32 -0.88
CA LEU A 83 -13.64 -12.70 -1.09
C LEU A 83 -15.01 -12.98 -0.44
N GLU A 84 -15.36 -12.24 0.62
CA GLU A 84 -16.62 -12.44 1.35
C GLU A 84 -17.76 -11.49 0.94
N ASN A 85 -17.50 -10.41 0.18
CA ASN A 85 -18.53 -9.47 -0.24
C ASN A 85 -18.42 -9.14 -1.73
N PRO A 86 -19.54 -9.03 -2.47
CA PRO A 86 -19.50 -8.55 -3.85
C PRO A 86 -18.88 -7.14 -3.89
N LEU A 87 -17.88 -6.98 -4.75
CA LEU A 87 -17.16 -5.71 -4.91
C LEU A 87 -18.14 -4.59 -5.31
N PRO A 88 -18.08 -3.41 -4.67
CA PRO A 88 -18.88 -2.28 -5.10
C PRO A 88 -18.50 -1.87 -6.52
N GLU A 89 -19.51 -1.58 -7.35
CA GLU A 89 -19.30 -1.06 -8.70
C GLU A 89 -18.44 0.21 -8.64
N GLY A 90 -17.35 0.24 -9.42
CA GLY A 90 -16.37 1.33 -9.41
C GLY A 90 -15.19 1.17 -8.45
N SER A 91 -15.05 0.03 -7.76
CA SER A 91 -13.83 -0.30 -7.00
C SER A 91 -12.59 -0.29 -7.90
N SER A 92 -11.47 0.25 -7.40
CA SER A 92 -10.19 0.28 -8.12
C SER A 92 -9.64 -1.12 -8.45
N LEU A 93 -10.17 -2.17 -7.82
CA LEU A 93 -9.88 -3.57 -8.18
C LEU A 93 -10.44 -3.98 -9.55
N ASN A 94 -11.46 -3.28 -10.05
CA ASN A 94 -12.07 -3.55 -11.37
C ASN A 94 -11.18 -3.12 -12.55
N TYR A 95 -10.07 -2.44 -12.28
CA TYR A 95 -9.14 -1.93 -13.29
C TYR A 95 -7.78 -2.65 -13.25
N LEU A 96 -7.61 -3.71 -12.44
CA LEU A 96 -6.41 -4.52 -12.52
C LEU A 96 -6.45 -5.39 -13.79
N PRO A 97 -5.34 -5.49 -14.55
CA PRO A 97 -5.22 -6.53 -15.57
C PRO A 97 -5.33 -7.90 -14.91
N ASP A 98 -5.91 -8.88 -15.61
CA ASP A 98 -6.03 -10.27 -15.15
C ASP A 98 -4.63 -10.82 -14.82
N TYR A 99 -4.25 -10.68 -13.55
CA TYR A 99 -2.97 -11.17 -13.08
C TYR A 99 -3.10 -12.69 -13.01
N PRO A 100 -2.19 -13.45 -13.65
CA PRO A 100 -2.27 -14.91 -13.59
C PRO A 100 -2.23 -15.34 -12.13
N GLU A 101 -3.21 -16.13 -11.71
CA GLU A 101 -3.31 -16.60 -10.34
C GLU A 101 -2.00 -17.27 -9.91
N PRO A 102 -1.38 -16.85 -8.80
CA PRO A 102 -0.18 -17.51 -8.30
C PRO A 102 -0.55 -18.92 -7.82
N LYS A 103 -0.03 -19.94 -8.51
CA LYS A 103 -0.14 -21.35 -8.10
C LYS A 103 0.43 -21.52 -6.68
N ARG A 104 -0.42 -21.87 -5.72
CA ARG A 104 -0.16 -21.91 -4.26
C ARG A 104 0.74 -23.08 -3.79
N ASP A 105 1.49 -23.74 -4.67
CA ASP A 105 1.95 -25.10 -4.35
C ASP A 105 3.45 -25.26 -4.05
N ILE A 106 4.27 -24.20 -4.11
CA ILE A 106 5.75 -24.39 -4.10
C ILE A 106 6.51 -23.64 -2.99
N PHE A 107 5.92 -22.66 -2.31
CA PHE A 107 6.70 -21.77 -1.42
C PHE A 107 6.86 -22.20 0.05
N LEU A 108 6.18 -23.26 0.52
CA LEU A 108 6.19 -23.67 1.94
C LEU A 108 6.69 -25.11 2.19
N ARG A 109 7.68 -25.61 1.45
CA ARG A 109 8.37 -26.86 1.81
C ARG A 109 9.66 -26.62 2.60
N LYS A 110 9.56 -26.00 3.78
CA LYS A 110 10.63 -26.09 4.79
C LYS A 110 10.49 -27.44 5.51
N LYS A 111 11.20 -28.46 5.02
CA LYS A 111 11.28 -29.79 5.67
C LYS A 111 11.72 -29.64 7.13
N ARG A 112 10.81 -29.83 8.09
CA ARG A 112 11.17 -30.17 9.47
C ARG A 112 11.58 -31.64 9.49
N LYS A 113 12.83 -31.93 9.83
CA LYS A 113 13.27 -33.29 10.20
C LYS A 113 12.69 -33.62 11.58
N PRO A 114 12.00 -34.75 11.79
CA PRO A 114 11.65 -35.18 13.14
C PRO A 114 12.91 -35.62 13.89
N ILE A 115 13.06 -35.13 15.12
CA ILE A 115 14.08 -35.61 16.06
C ILE A 115 13.57 -36.92 16.64
N LEU A 116 14.26 -38.02 16.35
CA LEU A 116 14.00 -39.34 16.91
C LEU A 116 14.57 -39.38 18.33
N PHE A 117 13.71 -39.45 19.35
CA PHE A 117 14.13 -39.78 20.73
C PHE A 117 14.42 -41.28 20.78
N ILE A 118 15.67 -41.65 21.09
CA ILE A 118 16.04 -43.03 21.43
C ILE A 118 16.42 -43.03 22.91
N MET A 119 15.67 -43.81 23.70
CA MET A 119 15.87 -44.03 25.14
C MET A 119 16.69 -45.31 25.29
N PHE A 120 17.84 -45.25 25.98
CA PHE A 120 18.62 -46.45 26.35
C PHE A 120 18.57 -46.63 27.87
N TRP A 121 18.35 -47.88 28.30
CA TRP A 121 18.61 -48.38 29.65
C TRP A 121 19.95 -49.12 29.63
#